data_AF-A0A1C5NWJ7-F1
#
_entry.id   AF-A0A1C5NWJ7-F1
#
_cell.length_a   1.000
_cell.length_b   1.000
_cell.length_c   1.000
_cell.angle_alpha   90.00
_cell.angle_beta   90.00
_cell.angle_gamma   90.00
#
_symmetry.space_group_name_H-M   'P 1'
#
loop_
_entity.id
_entity.type
_entity.pdbx_description
1 polymer ?
#
loop_
_entity_poly.entity_id
_entity_poly.type
_entity_poly.pdbx_seq_one_letter_code
_entity_poly.pdbx_strand_id
1 'polypeptide(L)'
;MEIVGTDRCCGCRACVQVCPKEAVTVITDKYGFEQVQVDDKKCVNCGICKAVCPIINQNKNDGKFSCGSAYCKDESIRKWGSSGGLFGLFSRMIVRQGGVVYGAAFDENLRLRVTRAETINELESLYKSKYLLCNTLGSFEKIRRDLDTGRFVLYCSSPCQISALKNYLRKGYNNLLCIEFV
;
A
#
# COMPACT_ATOMS: atom_id res chain seq x y z
N MET A 1 5.65 25.48 0.65
CA MET A 1 6.81 24.55 0.62
C MET A 1 6.50 23.29 -0.20
N GLU A 2 7.48 22.63 -0.83
CA GLU A 2 7.29 21.35 -1.56
C GLU A 2 8.04 20.18 -0.89
N ILE A 3 7.42 18.99 -0.86
CA ILE A 3 8.01 17.76 -0.30
C ILE A 3 8.92 17.11 -1.36
N VAL A 4 8.35 16.86 -2.55
CA VAL A 4 9.01 16.33 -3.75
C VAL A 4 8.28 16.91 -4.96
N GLY A 5 9.02 17.09 -6.06
CA GLY A 5 8.47 17.54 -7.35
C GLY A 5 7.21 16.77 -7.75
N THR A 6 6.22 17.49 -8.29
CA THR A 6 4.95 16.90 -8.78
C THR A 6 5.17 15.80 -9.82
N ASP A 7 6.20 15.96 -10.66
CA ASP A 7 6.65 15.00 -11.69
C ASP A 7 7.20 13.68 -11.11
N ARG A 8 7.68 13.70 -9.86
CA ARG A 8 8.24 12.53 -9.17
C ARG A 8 7.31 11.93 -8.13
N CYS A 9 6.23 12.61 -7.77
CA CYS A 9 5.29 12.14 -6.76
C CYS A 9 4.56 10.87 -7.23
N CYS A 10 4.57 9.83 -6.41
CA CYS A 10 3.91 8.55 -6.72
C CYS A 10 2.49 8.42 -6.14
N GLY A 11 1.94 9.46 -5.52
CA GLY A 11 0.56 9.43 -4.98
C GLY A 11 0.34 8.44 -3.83
N CYS A 12 1.38 8.03 -3.09
CA CYS A 12 1.24 7.07 -1.98
C CYS A 12 0.58 7.63 -0.71
N ARG A 13 0.43 8.96 -0.61
CA ARG A 13 -0.23 9.70 0.49
C ARG A 13 0.30 9.44 1.91
N ALA A 14 1.51 8.88 2.04
CA ALA A 14 2.13 8.66 3.36
C ALA A 14 2.41 9.98 4.10
N CYS A 15 2.83 11.02 3.37
CA CYS A 15 3.08 12.35 3.90
C CYS A 15 1.85 12.99 4.54
N VAL A 16 0.68 12.78 3.94
CA VAL A 16 -0.63 13.23 4.44
C VAL A 16 -0.95 12.50 5.75
N GLN A 17 -0.83 11.17 5.74
CA GLN A 17 -1.19 10.32 6.89
C GLN A 17 -0.28 10.49 8.11
N VAL A 18 0.96 10.96 7.93
CA VAL A 18 1.92 11.11 9.04
C VAL A 18 1.96 12.54 9.59
N CYS A 19 1.32 13.52 8.95
CA CYS A 19 1.41 14.91 9.35
C CYS A 19 0.51 15.21 10.56
N PRO A 20 1.07 15.49 11.76
CA PRO A 20 0.27 15.71 12.97
C PRO A 20 -0.45 17.07 13.01
N LYS A 21 -0.12 17.97 12.08
CA LYS A 21 -0.73 19.31 11.96
C LYS A 21 -1.72 19.41 10.81
N GLU A 22 -1.95 18.30 10.10
CA GLU A 22 -2.83 18.27 8.92
C GLU A 22 -2.45 19.38 7.90
N ALA A 23 -1.14 19.66 7.84
CA ALA A 23 -0.58 20.68 6.97
C ALA A 23 -0.37 20.17 5.55
N VAL A 24 -0.61 18.88 5.29
CA VAL A 24 -0.37 18.24 4.00
C VAL A 24 -1.69 17.66 3.50
N THR A 25 -2.14 18.09 2.33
CA THR A 25 -3.40 17.66 1.72
C THR A 25 -3.17 17.11 0.31
N VAL A 26 -4.12 16.33 -0.18
CA VAL A 26 -4.18 15.93 -1.60
C VAL A 26 -5.17 16.84 -2.30
N ILE A 27 -4.73 17.48 -3.38
CA ILE A 27 -5.58 18.24 -4.29
C ILE A 27 -5.63 17.51 -5.63
N THR A 28 -6.75 17.59 -6.31
CA THR A 28 -6.92 17.02 -7.64
C THR A 28 -6.99 18.16 -8.64
N ASP A 29 -6.18 18.10 -9.68
CA ASP A 29 -6.24 19.09 -10.75
C ASP A 29 -7.46 18.88 -11.66
N LYS A 30 -7.66 19.78 -12.62
CA LYS A 30 -8.78 19.72 -13.57
C LYS A 30 -8.76 18.49 -14.49
N TYR A 31 -7.66 17.75 -14.54
CA TYR A 31 -7.48 16.54 -15.34
C TYR A 31 -7.60 15.26 -14.50
N GLY A 32 -7.83 15.37 -13.18
CA GLY A 32 -7.95 14.24 -12.29
C GLY A 32 -6.62 13.76 -11.68
N PHE A 33 -5.50 14.45 -11.92
CA PHE A 33 -4.22 14.09 -11.32
C PHE A 33 -4.14 14.61 -9.89
N GLU A 34 -3.69 13.74 -9.00
CA GLU A 34 -3.50 14.10 -7.61
C GLU A 34 -2.12 14.70 -7.36
N GLN A 35 -2.11 15.80 -6.61
CA GLN A 35 -0.91 16.47 -6.15
C GLN A 35 -0.98 16.68 -4.64
N VAL A 36 0.18 16.78 -4.02
CA VAL A 36 0.28 17.06 -2.59
C VAL A 36 0.56 18.55 -2.40
N GLN A 37 -0.23 19.19 -1.56
CA GLN A 37 -0.06 20.60 -1.19
C GLN A 37 0.30 20.71 0.29
N VAL A 38 1.20 21.64 0.62
CA VAL A 38 1.58 21.97 2.00
C VAL A 38 1.03 23.34 2.38
N ASP A 39 0.26 23.41 3.45
CA ASP A 39 -0.18 24.64 4.08
C ASP A 39 0.93 25.17 5.01
N ASP A 40 1.63 26.21 4.54
CA ASP A 40 2.74 26.82 5.25
C ASP A 40 2.33 27.48 6.58
N LYS A 41 1.03 27.79 6.79
CA LYS A 41 0.53 28.34 8.07
C LYS A 41 0.39 27.26 9.15
N LYS A 42 0.10 26.02 8.75
CA LYS A 42 -0.01 24.87 9.67
C LYS A 42 1.31 24.13 9.82
N CYS A 43 2.18 24.21 8.83
CA CYS A 43 3.45 23.49 8.82
C CYS A 43 4.40 24.02 9.90
N VAL A 44 4.91 23.10 10.73
CA VAL A 44 5.91 23.38 11.77
C VAL A 44 7.32 22.93 11.37
N ASN A 45 7.54 22.65 10.08
CA ASN A 45 8.84 22.26 9.51
C ASN A 45 9.53 21.06 10.21
N CYS A 46 8.77 20.12 10.76
CA CYS A 46 9.32 18.95 11.47
C CYS A 46 9.95 17.87 10.56
N GLY A 47 9.81 17.97 9.23
CA GLY A 47 10.46 17.06 8.26
C GLY A 47 9.86 15.64 8.15
N ILE A 48 8.89 15.28 9.00
CA ILE A 48 8.29 13.93 9.06
C ILE A 48 7.68 13.46 7.73
N CYS A 49 7.11 14.37 6.95
CA CYS A 49 6.51 14.09 5.65
C CYS A 49 7.57 13.71 4.60
N LYS A 50 8.78 14.30 4.69
CA LYS A 50 9.93 13.93 3.86
C LYS A 50 10.49 12.58 4.28
N ALA A 51 10.58 12.29 5.57
CA ALA A 51 11.09 11.03 6.10
C ALA A 51 10.28 9.79 5.66
N VAL A 52 8.96 9.94 5.45
CA VAL A 52 8.11 8.84 4.96
C VAL A 52 8.03 8.75 3.44
N CYS A 53 8.55 9.73 2.71
CA CYS A 53 8.45 9.77 1.25
C CYS A 53 9.34 8.67 0.63
N PRO A 54 8.77 7.73 -0.16
CA PRO A 54 9.55 6.64 -0.77
C PRO A 54 10.48 7.12 -1.89
N ILE A 55 10.23 8.30 -2.46
CA ILE A 55 11.09 8.88 -3.51
C ILE A 55 12.37 9.46 -2.90
N ILE A 56 12.26 10.07 -1.71
CA ILE A 56 13.39 10.64 -0.97
C ILE A 56 14.15 9.54 -0.24
N ASN A 57 13.44 8.59 0.38
CA ASN A 57 14.02 7.53 1.21
C ASN A 57 13.79 6.19 0.54
N GLN A 58 14.65 5.89 -0.42
CA GLN A 58 14.66 4.61 -1.11
C GLN A 58 15.48 3.61 -0.30
N ASN A 59 14.94 2.40 -0.11
CA ASN A 59 15.74 1.30 0.42
C ASN A 59 16.74 0.87 -0.64
N LYS A 60 18.03 0.84 -0.28
CA LYS A 60 19.06 0.31 -1.18
C LYS A 60 18.85 -1.20 -1.32
N ASN A 61 18.75 -1.65 -2.57
CA ASN A 61 18.82 -3.07 -2.86
C ASN A 61 20.29 -3.51 -2.84
N ASP A 62 20.60 -4.63 -2.19
CA ASP A 62 21.95 -5.19 -2.14
C ASP A 62 22.34 -5.95 -3.42
N GLY A 63 21.41 -6.02 -4.40
CA GLY A 63 21.62 -6.61 -5.71
C GLY A 63 21.52 -8.13 -5.73
N LYS A 64 21.15 -8.77 -4.60
CA LYS A 64 21.05 -10.23 -4.51
C LYS A 64 19.61 -10.67 -4.61
N PHE A 65 19.25 -11.23 -5.76
CA PHE A 65 17.91 -11.73 -6.02
C PHE A 65 17.93 -13.22 -6.31
N SER A 66 17.02 -13.95 -5.68
CA SER A 66 16.59 -15.25 -6.18
C SER A 66 15.42 -15.02 -7.13
N CYS A 67 15.66 -15.20 -8.42
CA CYS A 67 14.62 -15.10 -9.45
C CYS A 67 14.13 -16.48 -9.87
N GLY A 68 12.85 -16.56 -10.22
CA GLY A 68 12.22 -17.80 -10.68
C GLY A 68 10.80 -17.54 -11.17
N SER A 69 10.20 -18.56 -11.78
CA SER A 69 8.80 -18.54 -12.19
C SER A 69 7.99 -19.51 -11.34
N ALA A 70 6.76 -19.12 -10.99
CA ALA A 70 5.87 -19.94 -10.20
C ALA A 70 4.41 -19.68 -10.58
N TYR A 71 3.57 -20.70 -10.43
CA TYR A 71 2.13 -20.58 -10.54
C TYR A 71 1.44 -21.51 -9.54
N CYS A 72 0.23 -21.16 -9.15
CA CYS A 72 -0.60 -21.94 -8.24
C CYS A 72 -1.10 -23.20 -8.93
N LYS A 73 -0.86 -24.37 -8.31
CA LYS A 73 -1.34 -25.66 -8.82
C LYS A 73 -2.86 -25.80 -8.71
N ASP A 74 -3.48 -25.16 -7.71
CA ASP A 74 -4.92 -25.10 -7.56
C ASP A 74 -5.53 -24.20 -8.65
N GLU A 75 -6.23 -24.81 -9.59
CA GLU A 75 -6.84 -24.11 -10.71
C GLU A 75 -7.94 -23.14 -10.29
N SER A 76 -8.65 -23.44 -9.20
CA SER A 76 -9.70 -22.57 -8.70
C SER A 76 -9.11 -21.24 -8.25
N ILE A 77 -7.97 -21.25 -7.56
CA ILE A 77 -7.26 -20.03 -7.15
C ILE A 77 -6.63 -19.35 -8.38
N ARG A 78 -6.00 -20.12 -9.27
CA ARG A 78 -5.29 -19.59 -10.43
C ARG A 78 -6.21 -18.82 -11.37
N LYS A 79 -7.41 -19.34 -11.68
CA LYS A 79 -8.38 -18.70 -12.59
C LYS A 79 -8.86 -17.33 -12.11
N TRP A 80 -8.95 -17.13 -10.80
CA TRP A 80 -9.34 -15.85 -10.20
C TRP A 80 -8.18 -14.83 -10.12
N GLY A 81 -6.91 -15.25 -10.24
CA GLY A 81 -5.75 -14.36 -10.27
C GLY A 81 -5.57 -13.62 -11.61
N SER A 82 -4.72 -12.59 -11.64
CA SER A 82 -4.35 -11.88 -12.89
C SER A 82 -3.32 -12.63 -13.74
N SER A 83 -2.59 -13.58 -13.13
CA SER A 83 -1.46 -14.29 -13.73
C SER A 83 -1.36 -15.67 -13.06
N GLY A 84 -0.19 -16.06 -12.54
CA GLY A 84 0.05 -17.35 -11.88
C GLY A 84 -0.72 -17.60 -10.58
N GLY A 85 -1.61 -16.71 -10.11
CA GLY A 85 -2.44 -16.94 -8.92
C GLY A 85 -1.71 -16.84 -7.58
N LEU A 86 -0.48 -16.31 -7.54
CA LEU A 86 0.33 -16.24 -6.32
C LEU A 86 -0.31 -15.35 -5.23
N PHE A 87 -0.85 -14.19 -5.59
CA PHE A 87 -1.59 -13.36 -4.63
C PHE A 87 -2.72 -14.15 -3.96
N GLY A 88 -3.50 -14.90 -4.72
CA GLY A 88 -4.60 -15.71 -4.20
C GLY A 88 -4.16 -16.86 -3.30
N LEU A 89 -3.03 -17.49 -3.63
CA LEU A 89 -2.45 -18.53 -2.81
C LEU A 89 -2.05 -17.96 -1.43
N PHE A 90 -1.24 -16.91 -1.42
CA PHE A 90 -0.74 -16.32 -0.17
C PHE A 90 -1.84 -15.64 0.65
N SER A 91 -2.78 -14.93 0.01
CA SER A 91 -3.87 -14.26 0.73
C SER A 91 -4.80 -15.26 1.44
N ARG A 92 -5.13 -16.39 0.79
CA ARG A 92 -5.91 -17.46 1.42
C ARG A 92 -5.17 -18.13 2.57
N MET A 93 -3.85 -18.32 2.46
CA MET A 93 -3.04 -18.84 3.56
C MET A 93 -3.11 -17.92 4.79
N ILE A 94 -2.94 -16.61 4.58
CA ILE A 94 -2.96 -15.59 5.64
C ILE A 94 -4.33 -15.52 6.32
N VAL A 95 -5.42 -15.50 5.55
CA VAL A 95 -6.78 -15.49 6.10
C VAL A 95 -7.09 -16.78 6.88
N ARG A 96 -6.69 -17.95 6.38
CA ARG A 96 -6.95 -19.25 7.04
C ARG A 96 -6.28 -19.39 8.41
N GLN A 97 -5.18 -18.68 8.65
CA GLN A 97 -4.51 -18.63 9.96
C GLN A 97 -4.97 -17.46 10.85
N GLY A 98 -6.10 -16.82 10.51
CA GLY A 98 -6.64 -15.69 11.28
C GLY A 98 -5.93 -14.34 11.04
N GLY A 99 -5.08 -14.26 10.00
CA GLY A 99 -4.43 -13.02 9.59
C GLY A 99 -5.34 -12.08 8.80
N VAL A 100 -4.75 -11.00 8.28
CA VAL A 100 -5.46 -9.94 7.56
C VAL A 100 -4.76 -9.68 6.22
N VAL A 101 -5.54 -9.45 5.18
CA VAL A 101 -5.05 -9.10 3.85
C VAL A 101 -5.49 -7.68 3.50
N TYR A 102 -4.57 -6.88 3.00
CA TYR A 102 -4.84 -5.58 2.43
C TYR A 102 -4.49 -5.59 0.95
N GLY A 103 -5.43 -5.16 0.11
CA GLY A 103 -5.27 -5.08 -1.33
C GLY A 103 -6.18 -4.00 -1.92
N ALA A 104 -6.18 -3.88 -3.25
CA ALA A 104 -7.00 -2.86 -3.92
C ALA A 104 -8.40 -3.39 -4.27
N ALA A 105 -9.45 -2.71 -3.83
CA ALA A 105 -10.83 -2.94 -4.25
C ALA A 105 -11.56 -1.62 -4.51
N PHE A 106 -12.60 -1.70 -5.34
CA PHE A 106 -13.50 -0.58 -5.59
C PHE A 106 -14.48 -0.45 -4.43
N ASP A 107 -14.74 0.77 -3.99
CA ASP A 107 -15.87 1.09 -3.11
C ASP A 107 -17.18 1.23 -3.93
N GLU A 108 -18.28 1.50 -3.23
CA GLU A 108 -19.61 1.67 -3.82
C GLU A 108 -19.69 2.81 -4.85
N ASN A 109 -18.73 3.74 -4.83
CA ASN A 109 -18.62 4.86 -5.76
C ASN A 109 -17.59 4.59 -6.88
N LEU A 110 -17.18 3.33 -7.07
CA LEU A 110 -16.16 2.92 -8.04
C LEU A 110 -14.80 3.60 -7.83
N ARG A 111 -14.48 4.02 -6.60
CA ARG A 111 -13.15 4.54 -6.27
C ARG A 111 -12.27 3.42 -5.76
N LEU A 112 -11.09 3.27 -6.36
CA LEU A 112 -10.12 2.26 -5.96
C LEU A 112 -9.43 2.67 -4.65
N ARG A 113 -9.48 1.80 -3.65
CA ARG A 113 -8.86 2.02 -2.34
C ARG A 113 -8.24 0.77 -1.77
N VAL A 114 -7.35 0.96 -0.81
CA VAL A 114 -6.83 -0.15 0.01
C VAL A 114 -7.96 -0.63 0.91
N THR A 115 -8.36 -1.88 0.69
CA THR A 115 -9.44 -2.56 1.40
C THR A 115 -8.86 -3.72 2.20
N ARG A 116 -9.42 -3.91 3.39
CA ARG A 116 -9.04 -4.92 4.37
C ARG A 116 -9.94 -6.14 4.22
N ALA A 117 -9.37 -7.33 4.27
CA ALA A 117 -10.08 -8.60 4.19
C ALA A 117 -9.56 -9.59 5.26
N GLU A 118 -10.48 -10.27 5.92
CA GLU A 118 -10.25 -11.28 6.97
C GLU A 118 -10.90 -12.62 6.63
N THR A 119 -11.72 -12.67 5.59
CA THR A 119 -12.42 -13.88 5.17
C THR A 119 -12.17 -14.19 3.71
N ILE A 120 -12.37 -15.45 3.32
CA ILE A 120 -12.17 -15.91 1.94
C ILE A 120 -13.08 -15.16 0.96
N ASN A 121 -14.31 -14.84 1.38
CA ASN A 121 -15.27 -14.11 0.57
C ASN A 121 -14.83 -12.66 0.36
N GLU A 122 -14.28 -12.01 1.39
CA GLU A 122 -13.78 -10.64 1.28
C GLU A 122 -12.59 -10.52 0.32
N LEU A 123 -11.78 -11.59 0.18
CA LEU A 123 -10.67 -11.62 -0.79
C LEU A 123 -11.14 -11.48 -2.24
N GLU A 124 -12.39 -11.81 -2.55
CA GLU A 124 -12.90 -11.79 -3.92
C GLU A 124 -12.76 -10.40 -4.56
N SER A 125 -13.07 -9.37 -3.78
CA SER A 125 -12.95 -7.97 -4.19
C SER A 125 -11.50 -7.54 -4.49
N LEU A 126 -10.51 -8.22 -3.90
CA LEU A 126 -9.09 -7.89 -4.02
C LEU A 126 -8.43 -8.53 -5.24
N TYR A 127 -9.05 -9.55 -5.86
CA TYR A 127 -8.50 -10.22 -7.03
C TYR A 127 -8.48 -9.33 -8.28
N LYS A 128 -7.66 -9.75 -9.25
CA LYS A 128 -7.42 -9.07 -10.53
C LYS A 128 -6.72 -7.72 -10.39
N SER A 129 -6.06 -7.33 -11.47
CA SER A 129 -5.31 -6.07 -11.54
C SER A 129 -6.29 -4.91 -11.77
N LYS A 130 -6.09 -3.79 -11.08
CA LYS A 130 -6.82 -2.54 -11.29
C LYS A 130 -5.84 -1.44 -11.67
N TYR A 131 -5.92 -0.94 -12.90
CA TYR A 131 -4.99 0.05 -13.45
C TYR A 131 -5.42 1.49 -13.12
N LEU A 132 -5.65 1.75 -11.83
CA LEU A 132 -5.96 3.09 -11.30
C LEU A 132 -5.11 3.35 -10.07
N LEU A 133 -4.86 4.62 -9.77
CA LEU A 133 -4.16 5.00 -8.54
C LEU A 133 -5.00 4.60 -7.32
N CYS A 134 -4.52 3.62 -6.56
CA CYS A 134 -5.19 3.14 -5.37
C CYS A 134 -5.06 4.15 -4.21
N ASN A 135 -6.19 4.51 -3.58
CA ASN A 135 -6.21 5.39 -2.42
C ASN A 135 -5.78 4.65 -1.13
N THR A 136 -4.73 5.14 -0.50
CA THR A 136 -4.13 4.57 0.73
C THR A 136 -4.52 5.32 2.01
N LEU A 137 -5.33 6.37 1.94
CA LEU A 137 -5.66 7.19 3.13
C LEU A 137 -6.31 6.33 4.23
N GLY A 138 -5.73 6.41 5.41
CA GLY A 138 -6.17 5.68 6.61
C GLY A 138 -5.79 4.20 6.62
N SER A 139 -5.25 3.63 5.53
CA SER A 139 -4.92 2.20 5.50
C SER A 139 -3.63 1.88 6.25
N PHE A 140 -2.64 2.78 6.23
CA PHE A 140 -1.34 2.52 6.87
C PHE A 140 -1.46 2.46 8.40
N GLU A 141 -2.32 3.30 8.99
CA GLU A 141 -2.62 3.21 10.40
C GLU A 141 -3.34 1.90 10.75
N LYS A 142 -4.33 1.47 9.95
CA LYS A 142 -5.02 0.19 10.16
C LYS A 142 -4.05 -0.99 10.09
N ILE A 143 -3.17 -1.00 9.07
CA ILE A 143 -2.12 -2.02 8.92
C ILE A 143 -1.23 -2.06 10.17
N ARG A 144 -0.76 -0.90 10.64
CA ARG A 144 0.04 -0.82 11.87
C ARG A 144 -0.71 -1.41 13.08
N ARG A 145 -1.99 -1.07 13.26
CA ARG A 145 -2.80 -1.61 14.37
C ARG A 145 -2.93 -3.13 14.31
N ASP A 146 -3.22 -3.70 13.14
CA ASP A 146 -3.29 -5.16 12.99
C ASP A 146 -1.93 -5.82 13.24
N LEU A 147 -0.84 -5.20 12.80
CA LEU A 147 0.52 -5.70 13.07
C LEU A 147 0.90 -5.62 14.56
N ASP A 148 0.60 -4.52 15.24
CA ASP A 148 0.92 -4.31 16.66
C ASP A 148 0.07 -5.22 17.58
N THR A 149 -1.09 -5.71 17.12
CA THR A 149 -1.87 -6.74 17.82
C THR A 149 -1.35 -8.17 17.58
N GLY A 150 -0.25 -8.33 16.84
CA GLY A 150 0.40 -9.60 16.59
C GLY A 150 -0.19 -10.41 15.44
N ARG A 151 -1.14 -9.85 14.67
CA ARG A 151 -1.74 -10.55 13.53
C ARG A 151 -0.77 -10.62 12.36
N PHE A 152 -0.81 -11.71 11.62
CA PHE A 152 -0.14 -11.77 10.32
C PHE A 152 -0.87 -10.89 9.31
N VAL A 153 -0.15 -9.98 8.69
CA VAL A 153 -0.69 -9.05 7.69
C VAL A 153 -0.02 -9.30 6.35
N LEU A 154 -0.81 -9.46 5.29
CA LEU A 154 -0.35 -9.38 3.91
C LEU A 154 -0.77 -8.04 3.33
N TYR A 155 0.16 -7.29 2.75
CA TYR A 155 -0.14 -6.11 1.96
C TYR A 155 0.32 -6.29 0.52
N CYS A 156 -0.65 -6.29 -0.41
CA CYS A 156 -0.39 -6.32 -1.84
C CYS A 156 -0.58 -4.93 -2.43
N SER A 157 0.50 -4.33 -2.96
CA SER A 157 0.42 -3.02 -3.59
C SER A 157 1.57 -2.77 -4.58
N SER A 158 1.62 -1.57 -5.16
CA SER A 158 2.74 -1.12 -5.98
C SER A 158 4.00 -0.93 -5.12
N PRO A 159 5.21 -1.04 -5.73
CA PRO A 159 6.47 -0.89 -5.00
C PRO A 159 6.58 0.43 -4.24
N CYS A 160 6.08 1.53 -4.82
CA CYS A 160 6.12 2.84 -4.17
C CYS A 160 5.22 2.92 -2.93
N GLN A 161 4.05 2.29 -2.94
CA GLN A 161 3.15 2.25 -1.78
C GLN A 161 3.66 1.31 -0.68
N ILE A 162 4.28 0.19 -1.04
CA ILE A 162 4.93 -0.72 -0.07
C ILE A 162 6.13 -0.05 0.58
N SER A 163 6.98 0.63 -0.20
CA SER A 163 8.08 1.43 0.33
C SER A 163 7.58 2.53 1.28
N ALA A 164 6.50 3.23 0.89
CA ALA A 164 5.87 4.25 1.72
C ALA A 164 5.32 3.70 3.04
N LEU A 165 4.69 2.52 3.02
CA LEU A 165 4.24 1.82 4.24
C LEU A 165 5.43 1.49 5.15
N LYS A 166 6.49 0.90 4.60
CA LYS A 166 7.69 0.55 5.38
C LYS A 166 8.30 1.78 6.06
N ASN A 167 8.42 2.89 5.34
CA ASN A 167 8.91 4.15 5.90
C ASN A 167 7.94 4.74 6.95
N TYR A 168 6.63 4.62 6.74
CA TYR A 168 5.60 5.03 7.70
C TYR A 168 5.67 4.24 9.00
N LEU A 169 5.93 2.93 8.92
CA LEU A 169 5.98 2.01 10.05
C LEU A 169 7.20 2.22 10.96
N ARG A 170 8.33 2.72 10.44
CA ARG A 170 9.59 3.05 11.15
C ARG A 170 10.27 1.91 11.90
N LYS A 171 9.74 0.70 11.82
CA LYS A 171 10.35 -0.54 12.34
C LYS A 171 9.96 -1.70 11.43
N GLY A 172 10.78 -2.75 11.44
CA GLY A 172 10.44 -4.01 10.79
C GLY A 172 9.36 -4.76 11.56
N TYR A 173 8.56 -5.53 10.83
CA TYR A 173 7.55 -6.43 11.39
C TYR A 173 7.76 -7.83 10.80
N ASN A 174 7.98 -8.81 11.67
CA ASN A 174 8.14 -10.21 11.25
C ASN A 174 6.82 -10.82 10.78
N ASN A 175 5.70 -10.23 11.18
CA ASN A 175 4.34 -10.59 10.81
C ASN A 175 3.79 -9.78 9.62
N LEU A 176 4.64 -9.09 8.85
CA LEU A 176 4.26 -8.38 7.63
C LEU A 176 4.81 -9.07 6.38
N LEU A 177 3.92 -9.53 5.51
CA LEU A 177 4.24 -10.02 4.17
C LEU A 177 3.85 -8.97 3.12
N CYS A 178 4.80 -8.49 2.34
CA CYS A 178 4.52 -7.58 1.22
C CYS A 178 4.57 -8.33 -0.11
N ILE A 179 3.56 -8.16 -0.95
CA ILE A 179 3.55 -8.63 -2.34
C ILE A 179 3.52 -7.40 -3.25
N GLU A 180 4.58 -7.21 -4.01
CA GLU A 180 4.66 -6.16 -5.03
C GLU A 180 4.10 -6.70 -6.35
N PHE A 181 3.26 -5.92 -7.03
CA PHE A 181 2.87 -6.18 -8.41
C PHE A 181 3.60 -5.21 -9.35
N VAL A 182 3.87 -5.71 -10.56
CA VAL A 182 4.45 -4.98 -11.70
C VAL A 182 3.46 -5.05 -12.85
#